data_AF-A0AAD1D4N8-F1
#
_entry.id   AF-A0AAD1D4N8-F1
#
_cell.length_a   1.000
_cell.length_b   1.000
_cell.length_c   1.000
_cell.angle_alpha   90.00
_cell.angle_beta   90.00
_cell.angle_gamma   90.00
#
_symmetry.space_group_name_H-M   'P 1'
#
loop_
_entity.id
_entity.type
_entity.pdbx_description
1 polymer ?
#
loop_
_entity_poly.entity_id
_entity_poly.type
_entity_poly.pdbx_seq_one_letter_code
_entity_poly.pdbx_strand_id
1 'polypeptide(L)'
;MLGGLPDATRVYPGHDYLKRNLGFTLSVEPGNAAALALVERMEGEPYFTTLGEERAINSFLRLGSPGIRGNLPELAEGAGELAVFLALRKRRDRW
;
A
#
# COMPACT_ATOMS: atom_id res chain seq x y z
N MET A 1 -16.49 -8.53 -0.54
CA MET A 1 -15.74 -7.39 0.06
C MET A 1 -14.61 -7.99 0.87
N LEU A 2 -13.34 -7.75 0.52
CA LEU A 2 -12.18 -8.30 1.26
C LEU A 2 -12.07 -7.73 2.68
N GLY A 3 -12.69 -6.56 2.94
CA GLY A 3 -12.57 -5.84 4.20
C GLY A 3 -12.98 -6.63 5.46
N GLY A 4 -13.88 -7.59 5.35
CA GLY A 4 -14.38 -8.39 6.49
C GLY A 4 -13.65 -9.71 6.74
N LEU A 5 -12.59 -10.03 5.98
CA LEU A 5 -11.83 -11.27 6.19
C LEU A 5 -10.80 -11.12 7.31
N PRO A 6 -10.45 -12.22 8.02
CA PRO A 6 -9.42 -12.22 9.06
C PRO A 6 -8.06 -11.79 8.53
N ASP A 7 -7.25 -11.17 9.38
CA ASP A 7 -5.91 -10.71 9.00
C ASP A 7 -4.99 -11.86 8.59
N ALA A 8 -5.18 -13.06 9.14
CA ALA A 8 -4.41 -14.25 8.79
C ALA A 8 -4.76 -14.85 7.40
N THR A 9 -5.75 -14.31 6.69
CA THR A 9 -6.10 -14.78 5.35
C THR A 9 -4.94 -14.57 4.39
N ARG A 10 -4.42 -15.66 3.82
CA ARG A 10 -3.36 -15.60 2.80
C ARG A 10 -3.88 -15.04 1.49
N VAL A 11 -3.11 -14.13 0.91
CA VAL A 11 -3.38 -13.49 -0.37
C VAL A 11 -2.47 -14.11 -1.42
N TYR A 12 -3.08 -14.71 -2.43
CA TYR A 12 -2.39 -15.29 -3.58
C TYR A 12 -2.66 -14.40 -4.80
N PRO A 13 -1.77 -13.44 -5.12
CA PRO A 13 -2.00 -12.51 -6.20
C PRO A 13 -1.89 -13.23 -7.56
N GLY A 14 -2.68 -12.78 -8.54
CA GLY A 14 -2.62 -13.31 -9.91
C GLY A 14 -1.32 -12.99 -10.66
N HIS A 15 -0.51 -12.06 -10.13
CA HIS A 15 0.77 -11.65 -10.69
C HIS A 15 1.75 -11.29 -9.56
N ASP A 16 3.05 -11.46 -9.79
CA ASP A 16 4.10 -11.05 -8.87
C ASP A 16 4.37 -9.53 -8.97
N TYR A 17 3.46 -8.75 -8.39
CA TYR A 17 3.61 -7.29 -8.30
C TYR A 17 4.00 -6.82 -6.91
N LEU A 18 4.31 -7.71 -5.97
CA LEU A 18 4.53 -7.36 -4.58
C LEU A 18 5.71 -6.38 -4.43
N LYS A 19 6.88 -6.70 -5.01
CA LYS A 19 8.05 -5.80 -5.00
C LYS A 19 7.74 -4.45 -5.63
N ARG A 20 6.99 -4.45 -6.74
CA ARG A 20 6.56 -3.22 -7.45
C ARG A 20 5.56 -2.40 -6.63
N ASN A 21 4.68 -3.04 -5.87
CA ASN A 21 3.69 -2.37 -5.02
C ASN A 21 4.35 -1.79 -3.77
N LEU A 22 5.30 -2.51 -3.18
CA LEU A 22 6.12 -2.01 -2.07
C LEU A 22 6.94 -0.79 -2.49
N GLY A 23 7.60 -0.85 -3.64
CA GLY A 23 8.34 0.31 -4.18
C GLY A 23 7.45 1.54 -4.36
N PHE A 24 6.23 1.34 -4.88
CA PHE A 24 5.26 2.44 -4.97
C PHE A 24 4.83 2.95 -3.59
N THR A 25 4.49 2.06 -2.65
CA THR A 25 4.14 2.46 -1.27
C THR A 25 5.24 3.29 -0.64
N LEU A 26 6.50 2.86 -0.74
CA LEU A 26 7.63 3.60 -0.17
C LEU A 26 7.90 4.93 -0.90
N SER A 27 7.48 5.07 -2.16
CA SER A 27 7.56 6.35 -2.88
C SER A 27 6.52 7.38 -2.42
N VAL A 28 5.40 6.94 -1.82
CA VAL A 28 4.32 7.81 -1.32
C VAL A 28 4.25 7.89 0.20
N GLU A 29 4.78 6.89 0.90
CA GLU A 29 4.86 6.81 2.36
C GLU A 29 6.26 6.27 2.75
N PRO A 30 7.34 7.06 2.60
CA PRO A 30 8.72 6.59 2.84
C PRO A 30 8.96 6.07 4.26
N GLY A 31 8.17 6.56 5.23
CA GLY A 31 8.22 6.13 6.63
C GLY A 31 7.39 4.88 6.96
N ASN A 32 6.84 4.16 5.98
CA ASN A 32 6.07 2.94 6.24
C ASN A 32 7.00 1.81 6.72
N ALA A 33 7.14 1.66 8.04
CA ALA A 33 7.99 0.66 8.66
C ALA A 33 7.61 -0.79 8.28
N ALA A 34 6.33 -1.09 8.07
CA ALA A 34 5.89 -2.43 7.67
C ALA A 34 6.33 -2.75 6.23
N ALA A 35 6.26 -1.78 5.33
CA ALA A 35 6.73 -1.93 3.96
C ALA A 35 8.26 -2.07 3.90
N LEU A 36 9.00 -1.28 4.69
CA LEU A 36 10.47 -1.40 4.81
C LEU A 36 10.89 -2.78 5.31
N ALA A 37 10.29 -3.24 6.42
CA ALA A 37 10.58 -4.57 6.97
C ALA A 37 10.22 -5.70 5.99
N LEU A 38 9.15 -5.54 5.21
CA LEU A 38 8.77 -6.55 4.23
C LEU A 38 9.75 -6.59 3.04
N VAL A 39 10.27 -5.45 2.59
CA VAL A 39 11.31 -5.43 1.55
C VAL A 39 12.53 -6.24 1.98
N GLU A 40 13.01 -6.06 3.22
CA GLU A 40 14.14 -6.82 3.75
C GLU A 40 13.85 -8.33 3.82
N ARG A 41 12.63 -8.72 4.22
CA ARG A 41 12.21 -10.12 4.31
C ARG A 41 12.07 -10.82 2.96
N MET A 42 11.83 -10.06 1.88
CA MET A 42 11.60 -10.60 0.55
C MET A 42 12.89 -10.88 -0.25
N GLU A 43 14.06 -10.43 0.20
CA GLU A 43 15.33 -10.54 -0.54
C GLU A 43 15.93 -11.97 -0.59
N GLY A 44 15.10 -13.02 -0.54
CA GLY A 44 15.56 -14.41 -0.54
C GLY A 44 14.65 -15.45 -1.19
N GLU A 45 13.32 -15.27 -1.20
CA GLU A 45 12.36 -16.29 -1.66
C GLU A 45 11.02 -15.68 -2.14
N PRO A 46 10.22 -16.43 -2.93
CA PRO A 46 8.85 -16.04 -3.25
C PRO A 46 8.02 -15.80 -1.97
N TYR A 47 7.40 -14.62 -1.87
CA TYR A 47 6.67 -14.20 -0.68
C TYR A 47 5.17 -14.09 -0.94
N PHE A 48 4.36 -14.70 -0.08
CA PHE A 48 2.90 -14.53 -0.07
C PHE A 48 2.49 -13.68 1.13
N THR A 49 1.72 -12.63 0.88
CA THR A 49 1.21 -11.77 1.93
C THR A 49 -0.03 -12.37 2.58
N THR A 50 -0.31 -11.92 3.78
CA THR A 50 -1.60 -12.03 4.44
C THR A 50 -2.41 -10.76 4.24
N LEU A 51 -3.72 -10.80 4.47
CA LEU A 51 -4.56 -9.62 4.38
C LEU A 51 -4.17 -8.56 5.42
N GLY A 52 -3.73 -8.99 6.61
CA GLY A 52 -3.18 -8.08 7.62
C GLY A 52 -1.94 -7.34 7.12
N GLU A 53 -1.02 -8.05 6.44
CA GLU A 53 0.14 -7.43 5.80
C GLU A 53 -0.28 -6.47 4.69
N GLU A 54 -1.22 -6.85 3.81
CA GLU A 54 -1.76 -5.96 2.78
C GLU A 54 -2.35 -4.68 3.39
N ARG A 55 -3.12 -4.74 4.49
CA ARG A 55 -3.62 -3.53 5.18
C ARG A 55 -2.49 -2.64 5.71
N ALA A 56 -1.34 -3.22 6.07
CA ALA A 56 -0.18 -2.49 6.58
C ALA A 56 0.70 -1.87 5.49
N ILE A 57 0.80 -2.50 4.31
CA ILE A 57 1.74 -2.11 3.24
C ILE A 57 1.08 -1.56 1.98
N ASN A 58 -0.20 -1.82 1.76
CA ASN A 58 -0.86 -1.46 0.51
C ASN A 58 -1.43 -0.05 0.60
N SER A 59 -0.82 0.89 -0.13
CA SER A 59 -1.25 2.29 -0.16
C SER A 59 -2.74 2.47 -0.47
N PHE A 60 -3.32 1.61 -1.30
CA PHE A 60 -4.74 1.67 -1.67
C PHE A 60 -5.69 1.20 -0.55
N LEU A 61 -5.17 0.49 0.46
CA LEU A 61 -5.92 0.10 1.66
C LEU A 61 -5.68 1.06 2.84
N ARG A 62 -4.79 2.04 2.68
CA ARG A 62 -4.33 2.97 3.72
C ARG A 62 -4.74 4.42 3.44
N LEU A 63 -5.91 4.63 2.84
CA LEU A 63 -6.38 5.95 2.39
C LEU A 63 -6.50 6.99 3.53
N GLY A 64 -6.63 6.54 4.77
CA GLY A 64 -6.63 7.37 5.98
C GLY A 64 -5.24 7.73 6.53
N SER A 65 -4.15 7.15 6.00
CA SER A 65 -2.81 7.36 6.57
C SER A 65 -2.38 8.84 6.48
N PRO A 66 -2.00 9.47 7.61
CA PRO A 66 -1.40 10.81 7.60
C PRO A 66 -0.12 10.86 6.75
N GLY A 67 0.66 9.78 6.74
CA GLY A 67 1.89 9.68 5.96
C GLY A 67 1.64 9.71 4.45
N ILE A 68 0.60 9.02 3.98
CA ILE A 68 0.20 9.07 2.57
C ILE A 68 -0.37 10.45 2.23
N ARG A 69 -1.32 10.94 3.04
CA ARG A 69 -1.99 12.23 2.80
C ARG A 69 -1.02 13.40 2.79
N GLY A 70 -0.05 13.42 3.71
CA GLY A 70 0.97 14.46 3.77
C GLY A 70 1.92 14.49 2.56
N ASN A 71 2.02 13.38 1.81
CA ASN A 71 2.85 13.27 0.61
C ASN A 71 2.04 13.44 -0.69
N LEU A 72 0.78 13.86 -0.61
CA LEU A 72 -0.12 14.15 -1.73
C LEU A 72 -0.57 15.63 -1.68
N PRO A 73 0.32 16.57 -2.05
CA PRO A 73 0.07 18.01 -1.90
C PRO A 73 -1.10 18.54 -2.76
N GLU A 74 -1.53 17.78 -3.78
CA GLU A 74 -2.70 18.11 -4.59
C GLU A 74 -4.05 17.93 -3.87
N LEU A 75 -4.06 17.28 -2.70
CA LEU A 75 -5.27 17.07 -1.92
C LEU A 75 -5.57 18.27 -1.02
N ALA A 76 -6.82 18.72 -1.06
CA ALA A 76 -7.32 19.67 -0.07
C ALA A 76 -7.34 19.05 1.33
N GLU A 77 -7.22 19.89 2.36
CA GLU A 77 -7.43 19.47 3.73
C GLU A 77 -8.84 18.88 3.90
N GLY A 78 -8.94 17.75 4.60
CA GLY A 78 -10.20 17.02 4.76
C GLY A 78 -10.70 16.29 3.50
N ALA A 79 -9.87 16.15 2.45
CA ALA A 79 -10.25 15.39 1.26
C ALA A 79 -10.75 13.97 1.61
N GLY A 80 -11.89 13.59 1.03
CA GLY A 80 -12.47 12.27 1.23
C GLY A 80 -11.60 11.14 0.65
N GLU A 81 -11.81 9.91 1.11
CA GLU A 81 -11.02 8.74 0.70
C GLU A 81 -11.01 8.51 -0.82
N LEU A 82 -12.12 8.81 -1.51
CA LEU A 82 -12.18 8.72 -2.97
C LEU A 82 -11.16 9.63 -3.66
N ALA A 83 -10.98 10.86 -3.16
CA ALA A 83 -10.01 11.79 -3.71
C ALA A 83 -8.57 11.29 -3.49
N VAL A 84 -8.28 10.75 -2.30
CA VAL A 84 -6.99 10.11 -1.99
C VAL A 84 -6.72 8.94 -2.93
N PHE A 85 -7.71 8.07 -3.13
CA PHE A 85 -7.59 6.92 -4.01
C PHE A 85 -7.29 7.32 -5.45
N LEU A 86 -7.99 8.33 -5.98
CA LEU A 86 -7.77 8.84 -7.34
C LEU A 86 -6.38 9.47 -7.50
N ALA A 87 -5.92 10.23 -6.51
CA ALA A 87 -4.57 10.81 -6.50
C ALA A 87 -3.49 9.71 -6.52
N LEU A 88 -3.62 8.70 -5.64
CA LEU A 88 -2.74 7.54 -5.62
C LEU A 88 -2.75 6.78 -6.94
N ARG A 89 -3.93 6.55 -7.55
CA ARG A 89 -4.04 5.84 -8.82
C ARG A 89 -3.32 6.59 -9.94
N LYS A 90 -3.53 7.91 -10.03
CA LYS A 90 -2.87 8.77 -11.02
C LYS A 90 -1.36 8.79 -10.86
N ARG A 91 -0.86 8.80 -9.63
CA ARG A 91 0.59 8.74 -9.34
C ARG A 91 1.16 7.37 -9.68
N ARG A 92 0.44 6.29 -9.37
CA ARG A 92 0.81 4.92 -9.72
C ARG A 92 0.92 4.69 -11.21
N ASP A 93 0.03 5.28 -12.00
CA ASP A 93 0.03 5.13 -13.46
C ASP A 93 1.23 5.84 -14.14
N ARG A 94 1.93 6.72 -13.40
CA ARG A 94 3.09 7.49 -13.87
C ARG A 94 4.41 7.09 -13.20
N TRP A 95 4.37 6.16 -12.25
CA TRP A 95 5.53 5.63 -11.53
C TRP A 95 6.05 4.38 -12.25
#